data_AF-A0A9E3Y383-F1
#
_entry.id   AF-A0A9E3Y383-F1
#
_cell.length_a   1.000
_cell.length_b   1.000
_cell.length_c   1.000
_cell.angle_alpha   90.00
_cell.angle_beta   90.00
_cell.angle_gamma   90.00
#
_symmetry.space_group_name_H-M   'P 1'
#
loop_
_entity.id
_entity.type
_entity.pdbx_description
1 polymer ?
#
loop_
_entity_poly.entity_id
_entity_poly.type
_entity_poly.pdbx_seq_one_letter_code
_entity_poly.pdbx_strand_id
1 'polypeptide(L)'
;MAAAAGACHRGELLHVSGDLGVVAGALAAGCRGLWLTSDPTPSSSGLQPHEVAHRLDDLPAVIDGIEAREAEALARIGVGPHPAPWPDSDHLDPDLLRDGDRRNVVDHYRYWREEAIADDLARRAHGFHVAVENWEHDRNIGAVVRNANAFGAAGVHIVGRRRWNRRGAMATDRYLPVHHHHGVHALEVWAQGEGLALVGLDNVVGAEPLEGSVIPERCVLLLGQEGPGLSPDALAACATVLAITQFGSTRSMNAGVASGIAMYAWVRQHADPAETPR
;
A
#
# COMPACT_ATOMS: atom_id res chain seq x y z
N MET A 1 21.05 -9.37 -24.83
CA MET A 1 21.17 -8.37 -23.75
C MET A 1 21.13 -9.12 -22.44
N ALA A 2 22.24 -9.19 -21.71
CA ALA A 2 22.25 -9.75 -20.36
C ALA A 2 21.57 -8.74 -19.42
N ALA A 3 20.37 -9.07 -18.92
CA ALA A 3 19.75 -8.30 -17.87
C ALA A 3 20.44 -8.67 -16.55
N ALA A 4 21.23 -7.74 -16.01
CA ALA A 4 21.77 -7.88 -14.66
C ALA A 4 20.59 -7.94 -13.68
N ALA A 5 20.56 -8.96 -12.82
CA ALA A 5 19.66 -9.01 -11.67
C ALA A 5 20.07 -7.93 -10.66
N GLY A 6 19.64 -6.69 -10.92
CA GLY A 6 19.57 -5.65 -9.92
C GLY A 6 18.26 -5.77 -9.16
N ALA A 7 18.34 -6.15 -7.88
CA ALA A 7 17.30 -6.03 -6.85
C ALA A 7 15.85 -6.34 -7.29
N CYS A 8 15.52 -7.62 -7.46
CA CYS A 8 14.14 -8.06 -7.66
C CYS A 8 13.38 -8.13 -6.32
N HIS A 9 12.24 -7.43 -6.22
CA HIS A 9 11.34 -7.51 -5.07
C HIS A 9 10.43 -8.75 -5.15
N ARG A 10 10.00 -9.27 -3.99
CA ARG A 10 9.13 -10.46 -3.89
C ARG A 10 7.83 -10.24 -4.69
N GLY A 11 7.62 -11.05 -5.73
CA GLY A 11 6.46 -10.94 -6.63
C GLY A 11 6.72 -10.21 -7.96
N GLU A 12 7.90 -9.65 -8.19
CA GLU A 12 8.26 -9.09 -9.49
C GLU A 12 8.57 -10.19 -10.52
N LEU A 13 8.20 -9.93 -11.78
CA LEU A 13 8.44 -10.82 -12.91
C LEU A 13 9.84 -10.55 -13.45
N LEU A 14 10.75 -11.51 -13.34
CA LEU A 14 12.10 -11.39 -13.88
C LEU A 14 12.19 -12.09 -15.24
N HIS A 15 12.62 -11.34 -16.26
CA HIS A 15 12.88 -11.88 -17.59
C HIS A 15 14.30 -12.42 -17.68
N VAL A 16 14.45 -13.73 -17.89
CA VAL A 16 15.77 -14.37 -17.96
C VAL A 16 16.03 -14.91 -19.36
N SER A 17 17.10 -14.41 -19.99
CA SER A 17 17.69 -15.02 -21.17
C SER A 17 18.96 -15.79 -20.77
N GLY A 18 18.90 -17.12 -20.80
CA GLY A 18 20.06 -18.02 -20.93
C GLY A 18 21.06 -18.14 -19.78
N ASP A 19 21.10 -17.25 -18.78
CA ASP A 19 22.03 -17.37 -17.63
C ASP A 19 21.34 -17.96 -16.39
N LEU A 20 21.56 -19.26 -16.17
CA LEU A 20 20.96 -20.04 -15.08
C LEU A 20 21.45 -19.62 -13.67
N GLY A 21 22.63 -19.01 -13.56
CA GLY A 21 23.15 -18.55 -12.26
C GLY A 21 22.35 -17.37 -11.69
N VAL A 22 21.89 -16.49 -12.60
CA VAL A 22 21.04 -15.35 -12.27
C VAL A 22 19.62 -15.79 -11.87
N VAL A 23 19.10 -16.85 -12.50
CA VAL A 23 17.79 -17.44 -12.20
C VAL A 23 17.72 -18.01 -10.79
N ALA A 24 18.74 -18.78 -10.40
CA ALA A 24 18.77 -19.46 -9.10
C ALA A 24 18.73 -18.46 -7.93
N GLY A 25 19.49 -17.36 -8.04
CA GLY A 25 19.49 -16.28 -7.05
C GLY A 25 18.15 -15.57 -6.93
N ALA A 26 17.49 -15.28 -8.06
CA ALA A 26 16.19 -14.60 -8.07
C ALA A 26 15.05 -15.49 -7.55
N LEU A 27 15.05 -16.78 -7.89
CA LEU A 27 14.06 -17.75 -7.39
C LEU A 27 14.24 -18.00 -5.87
N ALA A 28 15.48 -18.12 -5.39
CA ALA A 28 15.76 -18.23 -3.96
C ALA A 28 15.31 -16.99 -3.16
N ALA A 29 15.28 -15.81 -3.80
CA ALA A 29 14.72 -14.57 -3.25
C ALA A 29 13.19 -14.48 -3.35
N GLY A 30 12.51 -15.46 -3.96
CA GLY A 30 11.04 -15.52 -4.06
C GLY A 30 10.44 -14.74 -5.24
N CYS A 31 11.21 -14.45 -6.29
CA CYS A 31 10.69 -13.85 -7.51
C CYS A 31 9.93 -14.87 -8.38
N ARG A 32 8.94 -14.40 -9.16
CA ARG A 32 8.30 -15.22 -10.20
C ARG A 32 9.12 -15.12 -11.48
N GLY A 33 9.60 -16.24 -11.99
CA GLY A 33 10.44 -16.27 -13.20
C GLY A 33 9.60 -16.44 -14.47
N LEU A 34 9.74 -15.50 -15.42
CA LEU A 34 9.32 -15.66 -16.81
C LEU A 34 10.55 -15.94 -17.67
N TRP A 35 10.60 -17.12 -18.28
CA TRP A 35 11.75 -17.52 -19.09
C TRP A 35 11.49 -17.20 -20.56
N LEU A 36 12.42 -16.49 -21.21
CA LEU A 36 12.43 -16.34 -22.65
C LEU A 36 13.45 -17.32 -23.24
N THR A 37 12.98 -18.42 -23.80
CA THR A 37 13.84 -19.47 -24.35
C THR A 37 13.24 -20.13 -25.58
N SER A 38 14.05 -20.24 -26.63
CA SER A 38 13.72 -21.02 -27.83
C SER A 38 13.86 -22.53 -27.63
N ASP A 39 14.47 -22.97 -26.51
CA ASP A 39 14.66 -24.37 -26.15
C ASP A 39 13.76 -24.74 -24.95
N PRO A 40 12.78 -25.65 -25.10
CA PRO A 40 11.87 -26.06 -24.05
C PRO A 40 12.45 -27.13 -23.11
N THR A 41 13.69 -27.59 -23.31
CA THR A 41 14.27 -28.60 -22.43
C THR A 41 14.43 -28.05 -21.01
N PRO A 42 13.92 -28.75 -19.97
CA PRO A 42 14.10 -28.32 -18.60
C PRO A 42 15.59 -28.25 -18.32
N SER A 43 16.06 -27.12 -17.80
CA SER A 43 17.48 -26.98 -17.47
C SER A 43 17.87 -28.10 -16.50
N SER A 44 19.05 -28.69 -16.70
CA SER A 44 19.61 -29.76 -15.85
C SER A 44 19.77 -29.35 -14.37
N SER A 45 19.48 -28.09 -14.03
CA SER A 45 19.54 -27.52 -12.69
C SER A 45 18.33 -27.85 -11.79
N GLY A 46 17.25 -28.42 -12.35
CA GLY A 46 16.03 -28.74 -11.60
C GLY A 46 15.11 -27.55 -11.29
N LEU A 47 15.51 -26.33 -11.67
CA LEU A 47 14.68 -25.13 -11.57
C LEU A 47 13.60 -25.14 -12.67
N GLN A 48 12.35 -24.89 -12.27
CA GLN A 48 11.21 -24.78 -13.20
C GLN A 48 10.74 -23.32 -13.28
N PRO A 49 10.58 -22.76 -14.48
CA PRO A 49 9.91 -21.46 -14.65
C PRO A 49 8.46 -21.53 -14.17
N HIS A 50 7.96 -20.40 -13.69
CA HIS A 50 6.52 -20.26 -13.48
C HIS A 50 5.80 -20.02 -14.81
N GLU A 51 6.46 -19.32 -15.74
CA GLU A 51 5.94 -18.96 -17.06
C GLU A 51 7.06 -19.04 -18.10
N VAL A 52 6.72 -19.42 -19.34
CA VAL A 52 7.68 -19.53 -20.45
C VAL A 52 7.14 -18.81 -21.68
N ALA A 53 7.94 -17.92 -22.25
CA ALA A 53 7.76 -17.38 -23.58
C ALA A 53 8.82 -17.98 -24.52
N HIS A 54 8.41 -18.47 -25.68
CA HIS A 54 9.34 -19.08 -26.63
C HIS A 54 10.01 -18.08 -27.56
N ARG A 55 9.33 -16.95 -27.82
CA ARG A 55 9.83 -15.84 -28.63
C ARG A 55 9.44 -14.52 -27.98
N LEU A 56 10.19 -13.47 -28.31
CA LEU A 56 9.94 -12.13 -27.76
C LEU A 56 8.53 -11.63 -28.10
N ASP A 57 8.05 -11.99 -29.30
CA ASP A 57 6.71 -11.66 -29.79
C ASP A 57 5.58 -12.33 -28.98
N ASP A 58 5.88 -13.41 -28.24
CA ASP A 58 4.91 -14.14 -27.43
C ASP A 58 4.78 -13.54 -26.02
N LEU A 59 5.72 -12.67 -25.61
CA LEU A 59 5.73 -12.05 -24.28
C LEU A 59 4.43 -11.30 -23.93
N PRO A 60 3.84 -10.47 -24.82
CA PRO A 60 2.59 -9.80 -24.49
C PRO A 60 1.48 -10.79 -24.12
N ALA A 61 1.31 -11.86 -24.91
CA ALA A 61 0.28 -12.87 -24.65
C ALA A 61 0.52 -13.65 -23.34
N VAL A 62 1.79 -13.92 -22.99
CA VAL A 62 2.13 -14.58 -21.72
C VAL A 62 1.86 -13.65 -20.54
N ILE A 63 2.22 -12.37 -20.64
CA ILE A 63 1.92 -11.34 -19.63
C ILE A 63 0.41 -11.20 -19.46
N ASP A 64 -0.34 -11.05 -20.56
CA ASP A 64 -1.80 -10.99 -20.55
C ASP A 64 -2.43 -12.22 -19.88
N GLY A 65 -1.85 -13.41 -20.09
CA GLY A 65 -2.29 -14.65 -19.45
C GLY A 65 -2.05 -14.69 -17.94
N ILE A 66 -0.93 -14.12 -17.46
CA ILE A 66 -0.64 -13.97 -16.02
C ILE A 66 -1.62 -13.00 -15.39
N GLU A 67 -1.78 -11.82 -16.00
CA GLU A 67 -2.71 -10.79 -15.56
C GLU A 67 -4.15 -11.32 -15.53
N ALA A 68 -4.55 -12.10 -16.54
CA ALA A 68 -5.86 -12.74 -16.60
C ALA A 68 -6.07 -13.76 -15.47
N ARG A 69 -5.06 -14.57 -15.12
CA ARG A 69 -5.15 -15.51 -13.99
C ARG A 69 -5.21 -14.80 -12.64
N GLU A 70 -4.44 -13.74 -12.46
CA GLU A 70 -4.53 -12.90 -11.26
C GLU A 70 -5.89 -12.20 -11.18
N ALA A 71 -6.40 -11.68 -12.29
CA ALA A 71 -7.74 -11.12 -12.39
C ALA A 71 -8.83 -12.16 -12.09
N GLU A 72 -8.69 -13.41 -12.56
CA GLU A 72 -9.62 -14.49 -12.26
C GLU A 72 -9.58 -14.88 -10.77
N ALA A 73 -8.39 -14.96 -10.18
CA ALA A 73 -8.24 -15.23 -8.74
C ALA A 73 -8.88 -14.12 -7.90
N LEU A 74 -8.70 -12.85 -8.28
CA LEU A 74 -9.37 -11.71 -7.67
C LEU A 74 -10.88 -11.73 -7.93
N ALA A 75 -11.33 -12.20 -9.09
CA ALA A 75 -12.76 -12.32 -9.42
C ALA A 75 -13.50 -13.36 -8.56
N ARG A 76 -12.78 -14.33 -7.97
CA ARG A 76 -13.36 -15.25 -6.97
C ARG A 76 -13.64 -14.58 -5.64
N ILE A 77 -13.03 -13.43 -5.37
CA ILE A 77 -13.29 -12.63 -4.17
C ILE A 77 -14.66 -11.97 -4.31
N GLY A 78 -15.40 -11.94 -3.20
CA GLY A 78 -16.74 -11.36 -3.14
C GLY A 78 -17.85 -12.39 -3.10
N VAL A 79 -19.07 -11.89 -3.21
CA VAL A 79 -20.31 -12.65 -2.99
C VAL A 79 -21.22 -12.55 -4.21
N GLY A 80 -22.00 -13.60 -4.45
CA GLY A 80 -23.02 -13.59 -5.50
C GLY A 80 -24.22 -12.72 -5.15
N PRO A 81 -25.26 -12.72 -5.99
CA PRO A 81 -26.54 -12.05 -5.70
C PRO A 81 -27.10 -12.46 -4.34
N HIS A 82 -27.69 -11.50 -3.63
CA HIS A 82 -28.39 -11.77 -2.37
C HIS A 82 -29.76 -12.44 -2.67
N PRO A 83 -30.14 -13.51 -1.95
CA PRO A 83 -31.44 -14.14 -2.16
C PRO A 83 -32.59 -13.20 -1.81
N ALA A 84 -33.70 -13.28 -2.56
CA ALA A 84 -34.93 -12.57 -2.24
C ALA A 84 -35.69 -13.28 -1.10
N PRO A 85 -36.46 -12.56 -0.26
CA PRO A 85 -36.66 -11.11 -0.28
C PRO A 85 -35.42 -10.35 0.23
N TRP A 86 -35.11 -9.22 -0.39
CA TRP A 86 -34.01 -8.37 0.05
C TRP A 86 -34.36 -7.61 1.33
N PRO A 87 -33.39 -7.36 2.22
CA PRO A 87 -33.58 -6.47 3.36
C PRO A 87 -33.92 -5.05 2.89
N ASP A 88 -34.85 -4.39 3.57
CA ASP A 88 -35.18 -2.99 3.35
C ASP A 88 -34.26 -2.12 4.21
N SER A 89 -33.14 -1.67 3.64
CA SER A 89 -32.19 -0.80 4.35
C SER A 89 -31.47 0.17 3.43
N ASP A 90 -31.42 1.44 3.82
CA ASP A 90 -30.90 2.54 3.01
C ASP A 90 -29.41 2.42 2.67
N HIS A 91 -28.64 1.74 3.54
CA HIS A 91 -27.20 1.54 3.33
C HIS A 91 -26.89 0.48 2.26
N LEU A 92 -27.88 -0.32 1.84
CA LEU A 92 -27.70 -1.36 0.83
C LEU A 92 -27.88 -0.80 -0.57
N ASP A 93 -27.07 -1.31 -1.49
CA ASP A 93 -27.13 -0.99 -2.91
C ASP A 93 -27.95 -2.08 -3.67
N PRO A 94 -29.09 -1.73 -4.29
CA PRO A 94 -29.92 -2.67 -5.03
C PRO A 94 -29.20 -3.36 -6.19
N ASP A 95 -28.25 -2.70 -6.85
CA ASP A 95 -27.52 -3.31 -7.96
C ASP A 95 -26.53 -4.36 -7.45
N LEU A 96 -25.88 -4.10 -6.32
CA LEU A 96 -25.01 -5.09 -5.68
C LEU A 96 -25.80 -6.28 -5.13
N LEU A 97 -26.98 -6.06 -4.56
CA LEU A 97 -27.87 -7.14 -4.13
C LEU A 97 -28.32 -8.00 -5.32
N ARG A 98 -28.58 -7.39 -6.47
CA ARG A 98 -29.03 -8.06 -7.71
C ARG A 98 -27.93 -8.85 -8.40
N ASP A 99 -26.76 -8.26 -8.55
CA ASP A 99 -25.69 -8.77 -9.42
C ASP A 99 -24.55 -9.44 -8.64
N GLY A 100 -24.53 -9.26 -7.32
CA GLY A 100 -23.43 -9.65 -6.45
C GLY A 100 -22.43 -8.53 -6.21
N ASP A 101 -21.59 -8.70 -5.20
CA ASP A 101 -20.59 -7.71 -4.80
C ASP A 101 -19.18 -8.31 -4.86
N ARG A 102 -18.40 -7.86 -5.84
CA ARG A 102 -17.01 -8.28 -6.10
C ARG A 102 -15.96 -7.29 -5.59
N ARG A 103 -16.36 -6.21 -4.90
CA ARG A 103 -15.41 -5.18 -4.42
C ARG A 103 -14.45 -5.76 -3.39
N ASN A 104 -13.29 -5.15 -3.22
CA ASN A 104 -12.33 -5.55 -2.18
C ASN A 104 -12.69 -4.92 -0.83
N VAL A 105 -13.80 -5.36 -0.23
CA VAL A 105 -14.28 -4.94 1.09
C VAL A 105 -14.46 -6.17 1.98
N VAL A 106 -14.40 -5.99 3.30
CA VAL A 106 -14.69 -7.07 4.26
C VAL A 106 -16.15 -7.49 4.18
N ASP A 107 -16.45 -8.71 4.62
CA ASP A 107 -17.78 -9.32 4.46
C ASP A 107 -18.90 -8.50 5.10
N HIS A 108 -18.60 -7.82 6.21
CA HIS A 108 -19.52 -6.90 6.87
C HIS A 108 -20.08 -5.80 5.94
N TYR A 109 -19.29 -5.32 4.97
CA TYR A 109 -19.66 -4.24 4.06
C TYR A 109 -20.20 -4.72 2.71
N ARG A 110 -20.42 -6.03 2.55
CA ARG A 110 -20.96 -6.55 1.29
C ARG A 110 -22.33 -5.96 1.01
N TYR A 111 -22.52 -5.57 -0.24
CA TYR A 111 -23.73 -4.91 -0.74
C TYR A 111 -23.96 -3.49 -0.21
N TRP A 112 -23.10 -2.95 0.67
CA TRP A 112 -23.28 -1.58 1.14
C TRP A 112 -22.90 -0.58 0.04
N ARG A 113 -23.61 0.56 0.00
CA ARG A 113 -23.22 1.71 -0.82
C ARG A 113 -21.84 2.21 -0.41
N GLU A 114 -21.08 2.73 -1.37
CA GLU A 114 -19.74 3.25 -1.12
C GLU A 114 -19.75 4.34 -0.04
N GLU A 115 -20.73 5.25 -0.10
CA GLU A 115 -20.92 6.32 0.86
C GLU A 115 -21.26 5.79 2.26
N ALA A 116 -22.09 4.75 2.35
CA ALA A 116 -22.43 4.14 3.63
C ALA A 116 -21.23 3.48 4.32
N ILE A 117 -20.32 2.89 3.53
CA ILE A 117 -19.06 2.34 4.05
C ILE A 117 -18.16 3.47 4.54
N ALA A 118 -18.02 4.55 3.75
CA ALA A 118 -17.22 5.70 4.14
C ALA A 118 -17.74 6.36 5.43
N ASP A 119 -19.05 6.52 5.56
CA ASP A 119 -19.70 7.10 6.74
C ASP A 119 -19.53 6.22 7.99
N ASP A 120 -19.59 4.88 7.84
CA ASP A 120 -19.32 3.97 8.96
C ASP A 120 -17.87 4.01 9.40
N LEU A 121 -16.93 3.96 8.46
CA LEU A 121 -15.50 4.07 8.77
C LEU A 121 -15.16 5.40 9.42
N ALA A 122 -15.73 6.52 8.93
CA ALA A 122 -15.49 7.84 9.50
C ALA A 122 -15.94 7.95 10.97
N ARG A 123 -17.07 7.32 11.33
CA ARG A 123 -17.58 7.29 12.72
C ARG A 123 -16.68 6.52 13.69
N ARG A 124 -15.83 5.63 13.16
CA ARG A 124 -14.98 4.71 13.93
C ARG A 124 -13.50 4.97 13.72
N ALA A 125 -13.16 6.04 13.00
CA ALA A 125 -11.78 6.37 12.70
C ALA A 125 -11.02 6.74 13.97
N HIS A 126 -9.76 6.36 14.02
CA HIS A 126 -8.86 6.70 15.10
C HIS A 126 -8.41 8.16 15.03
N GLY A 127 -7.89 8.69 16.14
CA GLY A 127 -7.47 10.08 16.27
C GLY A 127 -6.25 10.51 15.46
N PHE A 128 -5.66 9.61 14.66
CA PHE A 128 -4.48 9.90 13.85
C PHE A 128 -4.80 10.08 12.37
N HIS A 129 -3.98 10.91 11.73
CA HIS A 129 -3.93 11.12 10.29
C HIS A 129 -2.57 10.70 9.75
N VAL A 130 -2.47 10.59 8.42
CA VAL A 130 -1.20 10.28 7.75
C VAL A 130 -0.94 11.29 6.64
N ALA A 131 0.27 11.82 6.57
CA ALA A 131 0.70 12.71 5.50
C ALA A 131 1.87 12.12 4.73
N VAL A 132 1.92 12.38 3.42
CA VAL A 132 3.04 11.95 2.56
C VAL A 132 3.46 13.08 1.63
N GLU A 133 4.76 13.36 1.59
CA GLU A 133 5.35 14.30 0.65
C GLU A 133 5.41 13.75 -0.78
N ASN A 134 4.91 14.53 -1.73
CA ASN A 134 4.80 14.20 -3.15
C ASN A 134 5.53 15.23 -4.03
N TRP A 135 6.86 15.17 -4.04
CA TRP A 135 7.73 16.10 -4.77
C TRP A 135 8.29 15.53 -6.06
N GLU A 136 8.68 14.26 -6.09
CA GLU A 136 9.31 13.60 -7.23
C GLU A 136 8.49 12.40 -7.73
N HIS A 137 8.38 11.36 -6.89
CA HIS A 137 7.77 10.07 -7.22
C HIS A 137 6.61 9.74 -6.28
N ASP A 138 5.56 9.12 -6.83
CA ASP A 138 4.28 8.85 -6.14
C ASP A 138 4.01 7.34 -5.91
N ARG A 139 5.01 6.48 -6.19
CA ARG A 139 4.86 5.01 -6.22
C ARG A 139 4.31 4.44 -4.91
N ASN A 140 4.70 5.03 -3.78
CA ASN A 140 4.34 4.53 -2.45
C ASN A 140 3.04 5.14 -1.91
N ILE A 141 2.53 6.23 -2.51
CA ILE A 141 1.36 6.95 -1.98
C ILE A 141 0.13 6.03 -1.93
N GLY A 142 -0.08 5.19 -2.94
CA GLY A 142 -1.17 4.21 -2.92
C GLY A 142 -1.05 3.21 -1.77
N ALA A 143 0.15 2.72 -1.46
CA ALA A 143 0.36 1.83 -0.32
C ALA A 143 0.10 2.53 1.01
N VAL A 144 0.52 3.79 1.15
CA VAL A 144 0.23 4.62 2.34
C VAL A 144 -1.28 4.80 2.54
N VAL A 145 -2.01 5.14 1.48
CA VAL A 145 -3.48 5.29 1.53
C VAL A 145 -4.16 3.97 1.90
N ARG A 146 -3.71 2.86 1.33
CA ARG A 146 -4.22 1.52 1.65
C ARG A 146 -3.97 1.16 3.12
N ASN A 147 -2.78 1.44 3.63
CA ASN A 147 -2.46 1.19 5.04
C ASN A 147 -3.29 2.09 5.95
N ALA A 148 -3.48 3.36 5.60
CA ALA A 148 -4.33 4.28 6.34
C ALA A 148 -5.77 3.78 6.46
N ASN A 149 -6.35 3.24 5.37
CA ASN A 149 -7.66 2.59 5.43
C ASN A 149 -7.65 1.35 6.35
N ALA A 150 -6.66 0.49 6.20
CA ALA A 150 -6.56 -0.76 6.96
C ALA A 150 -6.39 -0.53 8.47
N PHE A 151 -5.67 0.53 8.85
CA PHE A 151 -5.45 0.93 10.24
C PHE A 151 -6.44 1.99 10.73
N GLY A 152 -7.53 2.29 10.00
CA GLY A 152 -8.59 3.18 10.47
C GLY A 152 -8.16 4.63 10.72
N ALA A 153 -7.22 5.17 9.93
CA ALA A 153 -6.83 6.58 10.02
C ALA A 153 -8.01 7.51 9.71
N ALA A 154 -8.09 8.65 10.40
CA ALA A 154 -9.12 9.67 10.15
C ALA A 154 -8.98 10.39 8.80
N GLY A 155 -7.79 10.37 8.20
CA GLY A 155 -7.60 10.91 6.86
C GLY A 155 -6.16 10.79 6.37
N VAL A 156 -6.01 10.99 5.05
CA VAL A 156 -4.71 11.02 4.38
C VAL A 156 -4.47 12.40 3.77
N HIS A 157 -3.24 12.89 3.86
CA HIS A 157 -2.81 14.19 3.37
C HIS A 157 -1.71 14.04 2.34
N ILE A 158 -1.97 14.51 1.12
CA ILE A 158 -0.99 14.57 0.04
C ILE A 158 -0.36 15.96 0.06
N VAL A 159 0.94 16.04 0.33
CA VAL A 159 1.68 17.32 0.43
C VAL A 159 2.50 17.56 -0.83
N GLY A 160 2.35 18.71 -1.47
CA GLY A 160 3.05 19.05 -2.70
C GLY A 160 2.21 18.80 -3.95
N ARG A 161 2.63 17.90 -4.85
CA ARG A 161 1.90 17.62 -6.09
C ARG A 161 0.54 16.99 -5.78
N ARG A 162 -0.53 17.53 -6.39
CA ARG A 162 -1.91 17.04 -6.18
C ARG A 162 -2.19 15.68 -6.80
N ARG A 163 -1.57 15.39 -7.94
CA ARG A 163 -1.76 14.12 -8.66
C ARG A 163 -0.80 13.08 -8.13
N TRP A 164 -1.32 11.86 -7.96
CA TRP A 164 -0.57 10.70 -7.50
C TRP A 164 -1.19 9.42 -8.10
N ASN A 165 -0.40 8.35 -8.16
CA ASN A 165 -0.80 7.06 -8.69
C ASN A 165 -1.68 6.27 -7.71
N ARG A 166 -2.98 6.23 -8.01
CA ARG A 166 -4.00 5.55 -7.20
C ARG A 166 -4.00 4.04 -7.27
N ARG A 167 -3.26 3.43 -8.21
CA ARG A 167 -3.30 1.98 -8.43
C ARG A 167 -2.96 1.19 -7.17
N GLY A 168 -1.95 1.63 -6.42
CA GLY A 168 -1.53 0.97 -5.18
C GLY A 168 -2.55 1.05 -4.04
N ALA A 169 -3.50 1.99 -4.10
CA ALA A 169 -4.54 2.14 -3.08
C ALA A 169 -5.63 1.07 -3.18
N MET A 170 -5.74 0.34 -4.30
CA MET A 170 -6.75 -0.71 -4.49
C MET A 170 -8.18 -0.21 -4.20
N ALA A 171 -8.49 1.00 -4.67
CA ALA A 171 -9.76 1.73 -4.47
C ALA A 171 -10.10 2.11 -3.02
N THR A 172 -9.20 1.90 -2.06
CA THR A 172 -9.43 2.32 -0.66
C THR A 172 -9.47 3.84 -0.46
N ASP A 173 -8.96 4.61 -1.43
CA ASP A 173 -9.04 6.07 -1.47
C ASP A 173 -10.48 6.61 -1.53
N ARG A 174 -11.45 5.74 -1.78
CA ARG A 174 -12.89 6.06 -1.82
C ARG A 174 -13.56 6.02 -0.46
N TYR A 175 -12.98 5.30 0.50
CA TYR A 175 -13.61 5.03 1.80
C TYR A 175 -13.00 5.86 2.94
N LEU A 176 -12.14 6.83 2.63
CA LEU A 176 -11.54 7.74 3.61
C LEU A 176 -11.23 9.12 3.00
N PRO A 177 -11.19 10.19 3.81
CA PRO A 177 -10.85 11.52 3.32
C PRO A 177 -9.40 11.63 2.82
N VAL A 178 -9.22 12.07 1.57
CA VAL A 178 -7.90 12.39 0.99
C VAL A 178 -7.79 13.89 0.74
N HIS A 179 -7.02 14.56 1.58
CA HIS A 179 -6.76 16.00 1.52
C HIS A 179 -5.52 16.31 0.69
N HIS A 180 -5.49 17.50 0.09
CA HIS A 180 -4.32 18.00 -0.61
C HIS A 180 -3.84 19.30 0.03
N HIS A 181 -2.54 19.38 0.25
CA HIS A 181 -1.83 20.56 0.73
C HIS A 181 -0.75 20.95 -0.27
N HIS A 182 -0.63 22.24 -0.57
CA HIS A 182 0.36 22.71 -1.55
C HIS A 182 1.81 22.61 -1.04
N GLY A 183 2.02 22.51 0.27
CA GLY A 183 3.33 22.33 0.90
C GLY A 183 3.20 22.06 2.39
N VAL A 184 4.34 21.83 3.05
CA VAL A 184 4.41 21.44 4.47
C VAL A 184 3.76 22.49 5.37
N HIS A 185 4.02 23.78 5.15
CA HIS A 185 3.44 24.84 5.95
C HIS A 185 1.90 24.83 5.94
N ALA A 186 1.29 24.49 4.80
CA ALA A 186 -0.17 24.38 4.71
C ALA A 186 -0.71 23.19 5.52
N LEU A 187 0.01 22.06 5.50
CA LEU A 187 -0.29 20.92 6.36
C LEU A 187 -0.15 21.30 7.84
N GLU A 188 0.92 22.00 8.21
CA GLU A 188 1.18 22.44 9.58
C GLU A 188 0.06 23.33 10.11
N VAL A 189 -0.34 24.35 9.34
CA VAL A 189 -1.45 25.25 9.72
C VAL A 189 -2.75 24.47 9.89
N TRP A 190 -3.04 23.53 8.98
CA TRP A 190 -4.22 22.67 9.09
C TRP A 190 -4.16 21.80 10.36
N ALA A 191 -3.02 21.12 10.60
CA ALA A 191 -2.85 20.23 11.75
C ALA A 191 -2.95 20.99 13.08
N GLN A 192 -2.39 22.19 13.16
CA GLN A 192 -2.54 23.08 14.32
C GLN A 192 -4.01 23.46 14.57
N GLY A 193 -4.77 23.77 13.51
CA GLY A 193 -6.20 24.05 13.60
C GLY A 193 -7.02 22.88 14.14
N GLU A 194 -6.61 21.65 13.82
CA GLU A 194 -7.23 20.40 14.30
C GLU A 194 -6.66 19.90 15.64
N GLY A 195 -5.69 20.61 16.23
CA GLY A 195 -5.01 20.19 17.46
C GLY A 195 -4.24 18.87 17.30
N LEU A 196 -3.61 18.66 16.14
CA LEU A 196 -2.84 17.47 15.80
C LEU A 196 -1.34 17.80 15.75
N ALA A 197 -0.52 17.05 16.49
CA ALA A 197 0.94 17.16 16.40
C ALA A 197 1.46 16.48 15.13
N LEU A 198 2.40 17.11 14.42
CA LEU A 198 3.13 16.46 13.34
C LEU A 198 4.23 15.56 13.93
N VAL A 199 4.23 14.28 13.56
CA VAL A 199 5.25 13.29 13.94
C VAL A 199 5.93 12.81 12.66
N GLY A 200 7.20 13.15 12.48
CA GLY A 200 7.97 12.79 11.30
C GLY A 200 8.44 11.34 11.34
N LEU A 201 8.44 10.66 10.20
CA LEU A 201 8.98 9.31 10.04
C LEU A 201 10.18 9.35 9.09
N ASP A 202 11.37 9.35 9.66
CA ASP A 202 12.64 9.41 8.91
C ASP A 202 13.82 8.91 9.75
N ASN A 203 14.88 8.43 9.12
CA ASN A 203 16.10 7.95 9.76
C ASN A 203 17.25 8.98 9.77
N VAL A 204 16.90 10.28 9.79
CA VAL A 204 17.86 11.37 9.94
C VAL A 204 18.63 11.30 11.26
N VAL A 205 19.82 11.90 11.28
CA VAL A 205 20.62 11.99 12.51
C VAL A 205 19.84 12.75 13.58
N GLY A 206 19.67 12.14 14.75
CA GLY A 206 18.93 12.71 15.88
C GLY A 206 17.47 12.28 15.97
N ALA A 207 16.95 11.52 15.00
CA ALA A 207 15.64 10.88 15.13
C ALA A 207 15.64 9.85 16.27
N GLU A 208 14.53 9.78 17.00
CA GLU A 208 14.34 8.84 18.11
C GLU A 208 13.89 7.48 17.56
N PRO A 209 14.27 6.35 18.17
CA PRO A 209 13.74 5.05 17.77
C PRO A 209 12.21 5.01 17.89
N LEU A 210 11.52 4.51 16.86
CA LEU A 210 10.08 4.29 16.92
C LEU A 210 9.74 3.28 18.03
N GLU A 211 10.61 2.28 18.23
CA GLU A 211 10.45 1.24 19.22
C GLU A 211 10.57 1.82 20.65
N GLY A 212 9.44 1.90 21.35
CA GLY A 212 9.39 2.36 22.74
C GLY A 212 9.15 3.87 22.89
N SER A 213 9.12 4.63 21.79
CA SER A 213 8.68 6.02 21.82
C SER A 213 7.16 6.14 21.96
N VAL A 214 6.73 7.18 22.66
CA VAL A 214 5.31 7.52 22.81
C VAL A 214 4.87 8.27 21.57
N ILE A 215 3.89 7.71 20.86
CA ILE A 215 3.26 8.38 19.72
C ILE A 215 1.99 9.05 20.26
N PRO A 216 1.75 10.35 20.03
CA PRO A 216 0.51 10.99 20.49
C PRO A 216 -0.73 10.34 19.87
N GLU A 217 -1.80 10.17 20.65
CA GLU A 217 -3.08 9.66 20.14
C GLU A 217 -3.63 10.54 19.01
N ARG A 218 -3.47 11.87 19.14
CA ARG A 218 -3.89 12.88 18.18
C ARG A 218 -2.69 13.45 17.43
N CYS A 219 -2.37 12.84 16.29
CA CYS A 219 -1.22 13.25 15.48
C CYS A 219 -1.43 13.09 13.97
N VAL A 220 -0.57 13.73 13.20
CA VAL A 220 -0.34 13.38 11.78
C VAL A 220 1.01 12.68 11.68
N LEU A 221 1.00 11.42 11.25
CA LEU A 221 2.23 10.69 10.90
C LEU A 221 2.71 11.17 9.52
N LEU A 222 3.78 11.95 9.49
CA LEU A 222 4.30 12.56 8.27
C LEU A 222 5.46 11.75 7.69
N LEU A 223 5.27 11.24 6.47
CA LEU A 223 6.26 10.50 5.71
C LEU A 223 6.89 11.35 4.62
N GLY A 224 8.21 11.24 4.51
CA GLY A 224 8.99 11.87 3.46
C GLY A 224 8.96 11.11 2.13
N GLN A 225 9.77 11.60 1.20
CA GLN A 225 10.01 10.97 -0.09
C GLN A 225 10.91 9.75 0.05
N GLU A 226 10.70 8.71 -0.77
CA GLU A 226 11.63 7.59 -0.85
C GLU A 226 12.99 8.07 -1.37
N GLY A 227 14.05 7.88 -0.59
CA GLY A 227 15.39 8.35 -0.90
C GLY A 227 15.76 9.58 -0.06
N PRO A 228 15.32 10.80 -0.44
CA PRO A 228 15.66 12.04 0.28
C PRO A 228 15.12 12.10 1.72
N GLY A 229 14.07 11.35 2.05
CA GLY A 229 13.39 11.45 3.33
C GLY A 229 12.48 12.68 3.41
N LEU A 230 12.29 13.19 4.62
CA LEU A 230 11.54 14.39 4.92
C LEU A 230 12.30 15.63 4.44
N SER A 231 11.57 16.57 3.86
CA SER A 231 12.13 17.89 3.54
C SER A 231 12.58 18.64 4.82
N PRO A 232 13.52 19.60 4.70
CA PRO A 232 13.91 20.43 5.84
C PRO A 232 12.73 21.15 6.52
N ASP A 233 11.77 21.60 5.72
CA ASP A 233 10.54 22.23 6.22
C ASP A 233 9.69 21.23 7.01
N ALA A 234 9.58 19.98 6.53
CA ALA A 234 8.87 18.91 7.23
C ALA A 234 9.54 18.57 8.56
N LEU A 235 10.87 18.45 8.58
CA LEU A 235 11.63 18.22 9.81
C LEU A 235 11.43 19.35 10.83
N ALA A 236 11.43 20.61 10.36
CA ALA A 236 11.25 21.77 11.22
C ALA A 236 9.82 21.88 11.79
N ALA A 237 8.81 21.42 11.05
CA ALA A 237 7.40 21.45 11.47
C ALA A 237 7.02 20.27 12.40
N CYS A 238 7.83 19.20 12.45
CA CYS A 238 7.56 18.04 13.28
C CYS A 238 7.89 18.30 14.75
N ALA A 239 6.98 17.92 15.65
CA ALA A 239 7.21 17.99 17.09
C ALA A 239 8.25 16.95 17.55
N THR A 240 8.31 15.81 16.86
CA THR A 240 9.35 14.79 17.00
C THR A 240 9.53 14.06 15.68
N VAL A 241 10.69 13.46 15.48
CA VAL A 241 11.00 12.62 14.32
C VAL A 241 11.40 11.24 14.83
N LEU A 242 10.66 10.22 14.39
CA LEU A 242 10.85 8.84 14.78
C LEU A 242 11.46 8.03 13.62
N ALA A 243 12.39 7.14 13.94
CA ALA A 243 13.06 6.26 13.00
C ALA A 243 12.74 4.80 13.32
N ILE A 244 12.34 4.03 12.31
CA ILE A 244 12.26 2.57 12.43
C ILE A 244 13.70 2.04 12.50
N THR A 245 14.02 1.29 13.55
CA THR A 245 15.39 0.77 13.73
C THR A 245 15.71 -0.25 12.63
N GLN A 246 16.84 -0.03 11.94
CA GLN A 246 17.29 -0.89 10.83
C GLN A 246 18.63 -1.55 11.16
N PHE A 247 18.71 -2.86 10.94
CA PHE A 247 19.91 -3.68 11.23
C PHE A 247 20.60 -4.22 9.96
N GLY A 248 20.06 -3.87 8.79
CA GLY A 248 20.55 -4.33 7.50
C GLY A 248 21.60 -3.41 6.87
N SER A 249 21.97 -3.72 5.63
CA SER A 249 22.96 -2.96 4.85
C SER A 249 22.37 -1.80 4.03
N THR A 250 21.04 -1.68 3.98
CA THR A 250 20.35 -0.65 3.21
C THR A 250 20.32 0.68 3.97
N ARG A 251 20.30 1.78 3.22
CA ARG A 251 20.20 3.13 3.78
C ARG A 251 18.78 3.51 4.18
N SER A 252 17.78 2.82 3.64
CA SER A 252 16.38 3.08 3.88
C SER A 252 15.53 1.84 3.63
N MET A 253 14.26 1.93 3.98
CA MET A 253 13.22 0.97 3.63
C MET A 253 12.13 1.65 2.78
N ASN A 254 11.31 0.86 2.11
CA ASN A 254 10.20 1.37 1.32
C ASN A 254 9.21 2.19 2.17
N ALA A 255 8.81 3.38 1.69
CA ALA A 255 7.94 4.29 2.44
C ALA A 255 6.53 3.71 2.71
N GLY A 256 6.00 2.89 1.78
CA GLY A 256 4.75 2.17 2.00
C GLY A 256 4.86 1.19 3.17
N VAL A 257 5.96 0.44 3.26
CA VAL A 257 6.23 -0.46 4.40
C VAL A 257 6.42 0.32 5.71
N ALA A 258 7.23 1.40 5.67
CA ALA A 258 7.45 2.25 6.84
C ALA A 258 6.13 2.82 7.40
N SER A 259 5.22 3.25 6.52
CA SER A 259 3.90 3.74 6.91
C SER A 259 3.07 2.69 7.66
N GLY A 260 3.10 1.42 7.21
CA GLY A 260 2.39 0.35 7.88
C GLY A 260 2.96 0.03 9.26
N ILE A 261 4.29 0.07 9.42
CA ILE A 261 4.95 -0.12 10.71
C ILE A 261 4.60 1.02 11.67
N ALA A 262 4.66 2.27 11.21
CA ALA A 262 4.33 3.44 12.03
C ALA A 262 2.87 3.44 12.48
N MET A 263 1.93 3.16 11.57
CA MET A 263 0.50 3.08 11.92
C MET A 263 0.21 1.90 12.85
N TYR A 264 0.84 0.74 12.63
CA TYR A 264 0.70 -0.39 13.55
C TYR A 264 1.27 -0.06 14.95
N ALA A 265 2.41 0.65 15.01
CA ALA A 265 2.97 1.11 16.28
C ALA A 265 2.01 2.07 17.02
N TRP A 266 1.30 2.94 16.29
CA TRP A 266 0.24 3.78 16.87
C TRP A 266 -0.93 2.94 17.39
N VAL A 267 -1.46 2.02 16.57
CA VAL A 267 -2.59 1.14 16.93
C VAL A 267 -2.26 0.31 18.18
N ARG A 268 -1.02 -0.15 18.30
CA ARG A 268 -0.53 -0.88 19.48
C ARG A 268 -0.56 -0.08 20.78
N GLN A 269 -0.52 1.25 20.70
CA GLN A 269 -0.56 2.14 21.87
C GLN A 269 -1.99 2.59 22.21
N HIS A 270 -2.86 2.75 21.21
CA HIS A 270 -4.11 3.51 21.38
C HIS A 270 -5.39 2.79 20.96
N ALA A 271 -5.32 1.73 20.14
CA ALA A 271 -6.51 1.03 19.66
C ALA A 271 -6.80 -0.22 20.50
N ASP A 272 -8.07 -0.49 20.75
CA ASP A 272 -8.52 -1.77 21.31
C ASP A 272 -8.83 -2.76 20.17
N PRO A 273 -8.09 -3.88 20.03
CA PRO A 273 -8.38 -4.90 19.03
C PRO A 273 -9.81 -5.47 19.10
N ALA A 274 -10.48 -5.38 20.26
CA ALA A 274 -11.86 -5.82 20.42
C ALA A 274 -12.88 -4.97 19.64
N GLU A 275 -12.51 -3.74 19.23
CA GLU A 275 -13.37 -2.82 18.49
C GLU A 275 -13.40 -3.10 16.97
N THR A 276 -12.62 -4.07 16.48
CA THR A 276 -12.59 -4.43 15.06
C THR A 276 -13.84 -5.22 14.68
N PRO A 277 -14.69 -4.75 13.74
CA PRO A 277 -15.80 -5.55 13.21
C PRO A 277 -15.23 -6.78 12.51
N ARG A 278 -15.73 -7.97 12.87
CA ARG A 278 -15.35 -9.23 12.24
C ARG A 278 -16.15 -9.47 10.97
#